data_AF-A0A7V9VNZ2-F1
#
_entry.id   AF-A0A7V9VNZ2-F1
#
_cell.length_a   1.000
_cell.length_b   1.000
_cell.length_c   1.000
_cell.angle_alpha   90.00
_cell.angle_beta   90.00
_cell.angle_gamma   90.00
#
_symmetry.space_group_name_H-M   'P 1'
#
loop_
_entity.id
_entity.type
_entity.pdbx_description
1 polymer ?
#
loop_
_entity_poly.entity_id
_entity_poly.type
_entity_poly.pdbx_seq_one_letter_code
_entity_poly.pdbx_strand_id
1 'polypeptide(L)'
;MKRQIAAGTAGVAETVLDLPWEVESMSISELLMSQRRWGRARCRRLLLSIGIPENKRIGTMTERQRVALAALMTAKGTGADRERELALVAV
;
A
#
# COMPACT_ATOMS: atom_id res chain seq x y z
N MET A 1 10.25 -6.35 -8.19
CA MET A 1 9.51 -5.48 -7.24
C MET A 1 8.67 -4.36 -7.87
N LYS A 2 9.19 -3.29 -8.49
CA LYS A 2 8.32 -2.20 -9.06
C LYS A 2 7.23 -2.72 -10.02
N ARG A 3 7.56 -3.70 -10.89
CA ARG A 3 6.59 -4.39 -11.76
C ARG A 3 5.56 -5.25 -11.02
N GLN A 4 5.88 -5.78 -9.85
CA GLN A 4 4.98 -6.61 -9.03
C GLN A 4 4.06 -5.76 -8.13
N ILE A 5 4.57 -4.62 -7.63
CA ILE A 5 3.76 -3.59 -6.96
C ILE A 5 2.80 -2.94 -7.97
N ALA A 6 3.29 -2.65 -9.18
CA ALA A 6 2.45 -2.15 -10.29
C ALA A 6 1.42 -3.19 -10.80
N ALA A 7 1.72 -4.49 -10.70
CA ALA A 7 0.81 -5.58 -11.03
C ALA A 7 -0.20 -5.92 -9.91
N GLY A 8 -0.06 -5.29 -8.73
CA GLY A 8 -0.92 -5.52 -7.57
C GLY A 8 -0.78 -6.94 -7.00
N THR A 9 0.40 -7.56 -7.12
CA THR A 9 0.66 -8.95 -6.67
C THR A 9 1.41 -9.00 -5.33
N ALA A 10 2.05 -7.90 -4.92
CA ALA A 10 2.53 -7.70 -3.55
C ALA A 10 1.79 -6.48 -3.01
N GLY A 11 0.92 -6.68 -2.03
CA GLY A 11 0.14 -5.58 -1.47
C GLY A 11 1.07 -4.56 -0.84
N VAL A 12 0.77 -3.26 -0.96
CA VAL A 12 1.48 -2.23 -0.17
C VAL A 12 1.41 -2.57 1.33
N ALA A 13 0.36 -3.26 1.77
CA ALA A 13 0.26 -3.84 3.11
C ALA A 13 1.44 -4.77 3.44
N GLU A 14 1.70 -5.78 2.62
CA GLU A 14 2.80 -6.74 2.82
C GLU A 14 4.17 -6.07 2.67
N THR A 15 4.33 -5.22 1.65
CA THR A 15 5.60 -4.53 1.37
C THR A 15 5.99 -3.57 2.50
N VAL A 16 5.02 -2.90 3.10
CA VAL A 16 5.28 -2.02 4.25
C VAL A 16 5.56 -2.83 5.51
N LEU A 17 5.02 -4.04 5.66
CA LEU A 17 5.30 -4.91 6.81
C LEU A 17 6.68 -5.58 6.71
N ASP A 18 7.07 -6.06 5.54
CA ASP A 18 8.36 -6.74 5.31
C ASP A 18 9.55 -5.76 5.19
N LEU A 19 9.27 -4.47 5.00
CA LEU A 19 10.23 -3.37 4.88
C LEU A 19 11.49 -3.69 4.05
N PRO A 20 11.36 -4.13 2.77
CA PRO A 20 12.53 -4.34 1.93
C PRO A 20 13.36 -3.06 1.78
N TRP A 21 14.68 -3.18 1.76
CA TRP A 21 15.61 -2.05 1.68
C TRP A 21 15.36 -1.14 0.46
N GLU A 22 14.80 -1.69 -0.64
CA GLU A 22 14.44 -0.95 -1.84
C GLU A 22 13.30 0.06 -1.62
N VAL A 23 12.39 -0.19 -0.68
CA VAL A 23 11.26 0.71 -0.36
C VAL A 23 11.57 1.65 0.79
N GLU A 24 12.55 1.37 1.63
CA GLU A 24 12.94 2.24 2.75
C GLU A 24 13.25 3.67 2.32
N SER A 25 13.85 3.83 1.13
CA SER A 25 14.24 5.12 0.59
C SER A 25 13.10 5.92 -0.03
N MET A 26 12.01 5.26 -0.42
CA MET A 26 10.88 5.88 -1.09
C MET A 26 9.94 6.58 -0.11
N SER A 27 9.26 7.61 -0.59
CA SER A 27 8.14 8.18 0.14
C SER A 27 6.92 7.27 0.05
N ILE A 28 6.06 7.33 1.07
CA ILE A 28 4.84 6.53 1.09
C ILE A 28 3.88 6.92 -0.05
N SER A 29 3.90 8.18 -0.48
CA SER A 29 3.10 8.63 -1.63
C SER A 29 3.58 8.04 -2.95
N GLU A 30 4.89 7.94 -3.18
CA GLU A 30 5.46 7.27 -4.37
C GLU A 30 5.08 5.80 -4.41
N LEU A 31 5.15 5.11 -3.26
CA LEU A 31 4.73 3.71 -3.17
C LEU A 31 3.24 3.55 -3.49
N LEU A 32 2.36 4.35 -2.87
CA LEU A 32 0.92 4.29 -3.13
C LEU A 32 0.56 4.65 -4.58
N MET A 33 1.20 5.66 -5.16
CA MET A 33 0.97 6.07 -6.56
C MET A 33 1.50 5.04 -7.57
N SER A 34 2.39 4.14 -7.17
CA SER A 34 2.88 3.06 -8.03
C SER A 34 1.86 1.92 -8.22
N GLN A 35 0.75 1.92 -7.47
CA GLN A 35 -0.33 0.94 -7.58
C GLN A 35 -1.39 1.33 -8.62
N ARG A 36 -1.94 0.34 -9.33
CA ARG A 36 -3.06 0.55 -10.26
C ARG A 36 -4.30 1.05 -9.50
N ARG A 37 -4.99 2.07 -10.03
CA ARG A 37 -6.22 2.70 -9.45
C ARG A 37 -6.00 3.58 -8.20
N TRP A 38 -4.76 3.89 -7.83
CA TRP A 38 -4.43 4.81 -6.73
C TRP A 38 -4.05 6.21 -7.25
N GLY A 39 -5.05 7.09 -7.35
CA GLY A 39 -4.85 8.51 -7.69
C GLY A 39 -4.51 9.37 -6.47
N ARG A 40 -3.90 10.55 -6.71
CA ARG A 40 -3.47 11.52 -5.68
C ARG A 40 -4.53 11.79 -4.58
N ALA A 41 -5.79 11.98 -4.97
CA ALA A 41 -6.88 12.25 -4.03
C ALA A 41 -7.19 11.08 -3.07
N ARG A 42 -6.92 9.84 -3.48
CA ARG A 42 -7.10 8.65 -2.63
C ARG A 42 -5.92 8.49 -1.67
N CYS A 43 -4.69 8.70 -2.16
CA CYS A 43 -3.49 8.70 -1.34
C CYS A 43 -3.58 9.75 -0.23
N ARG A 44 -3.92 10.99 -0.58
CA ARG A 44 -4.05 12.08 0.39
C ARG A 44 -5.07 11.78 1.48
N ARG A 45 -6.28 11.33 1.11
CA ARG A 45 -7.33 10.99 2.10
C ARG A 45 -6.92 9.88 3.05
N LEU A 46 -6.25 8.85 2.54
CA LEU A 46 -5.76 7.75 3.35
C LEU A 46 -4.70 8.22 4.34
N LEU A 47 -3.68 8.92 3.87
CA LEU A 47 -2.56 9.36 4.69
C LEU A 47 -2.99 10.37 5.74
N LEU A 48 -3.93 11.27 5.40
CA LEU A 48 -4.58 12.17 6.36
C LEU A 48 -5.32 11.39 7.46
N SER A 49 -6.00 10.29 7.15
CA SER A 49 -6.74 9.51 8.16
C SER A 49 -5.86 8.82 9.21
N ILE A 50 -4.56 8.66 8.93
CA ILE A 50 -3.58 8.07 9.85
C ILE A 50 -2.52 9.09 10.32
N GLY A 51 -2.69 10.37 9.97
CA GLY A 51 -1.78 11.44 10.37
C GLY A 51 -0.35 11.28 9.80
N ILE A 52 -0.21 10.65 8.63
CA ILE A 52 1.10 10.47 7.99
C ILE A 52 1.25 11.50 6.87
N PRO A 53 2.36 12.26 6.82
CA PRO A 53 2.60 13.17 5.72
C PRO A 53 2.99 12.42 4.45
N GLU A 54 2.60 12.93 3.28
CA GLU A 54 2.77 12.26 1.99
C GLU A 54 4.24 12.00 1.60
N ASN A 55 5.15 12.85 2.08
CA ASN A 55 6.59 12.75 1.87
C ASN A 55 7.31 11.90 2.93
N LYS A 56 6.58 11.29 3.89
CA LYS A 56 7.18 10.42 4.90
C LYS A 56 7.89 9.26 4.19
N ARG A 57 9.18 9.07 4.50
CA ARG A 57 9.96 7.92 4.02
C ARG A 57 9.50 6.65 4.72
N ILE A 58 9.36 5.57 3.98
CA ILE A 58 8.87 4.28 4.51
C ILE A 58 9.80 3.76 5.61
N GLY A 59 11.13 3.88 5.44
CA GLY A 59 12.10 3.49 6.48
C GLY A 59 12.00 4.28 7.79
N THR A 60 11.28 5.41 7.79
CA THR A 60 11.06 6.24 9.00
C THR A 60 9.68 6.06 9.62
N MET A 61 8.84 5.19 9.06
CA MET A 61 7.53 4.87 9.61
C MET A 61 7.71 4.01 10.86
N THR A 62 6.95 4.32 11.90
CA THR A 62 6.85 3.46 13.08
C THR A 62 6.04 2.20 12.75
N GLU A 63 6.28 1.11 13.48
CA GLU A 63 5.49 -0.14 13.32
C GLU A 63 3.98 0.13 13.40
N ARG A 64 3.55 0.95 14.36
CA ARG A 64 2.14 1.37 14.48
C ARG A 64 1.59 2.02 13.20
N GLN A 65 2.37 2.88 12.56
CA GLN A 65 1.98 3.54 11.31
C GLN A 65 1.89 2.55 10.14
N ARG A 66 2.80 1.56 10.11
CA ARG A 66 2.82 0.49 9.12
C ARG A 66 1.60 -0.42 9.23
N VAL A 67 1.30 -0.88 10.44
CA VAL A 67 0.11 -1.70 10.73
C VAL A 67 -1.18 -0.93 10.41
N ALA A 68 -1.29 0.34 10.80
CA ALA A 68 -2.47 1.15 10.50
C ALA A 68 -2.67 1.34 8.99
N LEU A 69 -1.58 1.58 8.25
CA LEU A 69 -1.62 1.67 6.80
C LEU A 69 -2.05 0.34 6.16
N ALA A 70 -1.44 -0.78 6.57
CA ALA A 70 -1.76 -2.12 6.07
C ALA A 70 -3.24 -2.46 6.32
N ALA A 71 -3.75 -2.22 7.52
CA ALA A 71 -5.16 -2.43 7.86
C ALA A 71 -6.11 -1.61 6.97
N LEU A 72 -5.78 -0.35 6.68
CA LEU A 72 -6.57 0.48 5.77
C LEU A 72 -6.46 0.05 4.32
N MET A 73 -5.30 -0.47 3.89
CA MET A 73 -5.12 -1.07 2.56
C MET A 73 -6.01 -2.29 2.41
N THR A 74 -6.00 -3.21 3.37
CA THR A 74 -6.86 -4.40 3.37
C THR A 74 -8.34 -4.02 3.40
N ALA A 75 -8.73 -3.06 4.25
CA ALA A 75 -10.12 -2.61 4.35
C ALA A 75 -10.63 -1.90 3.08
N LYS A 76 -9.76 -1.20 2.33
CA LYS A 76 -10.12 -0.46 1.11
C LYS A 76 -9.78 -1.20 -0.21
N GLY A 77 -9.04 -2.32 -0.15
CA GLY A 77 -8.66 -3.20 -1.27
C GLY A 77 -9.76 -4.18 -1.71
N THR A 78 -10.84 -4.27 -0.92
CA THR A 78 -12.01 -5.15 -1.09
C THR A 78 -12.83 -4.96 -2.38
N GLY A 79 -12.46 -4.04 -3.27
CA GLY A 79 -13.06 -3.90 -4.60
C GLY A 79 -12.22 -4.44 -5.76
N ALA A 80 -10.97 -4.87 -5.53
CA ALA A 80 -10.10 -5.43 -6.57
C ALA A 80 -9.46 -6.76 -6.13
N ASP A 81 -9.20 -6.93 -4.83
CA ASP A 81 -8.70 -8.17 -4.26
C ASP A 81 -9.82 -9.22 -4.11
N ARG A 82 -11.07 -8.78 -3.87
CA ARG A 82 -12.23 -9.67 -3.72
C ARG A 82 -12.65 -10.37 -5.02
N GLU A 83 -12.50 -9.69 -6.17
CA GLU A 83 -12.68 -10.31 -7.50
C GLU A 83 -11.61 -11.36 -7.80
N ARG A 84 -10.41 -11.23 -7.20
CA ARG A 84 -9.32 -12.19 -7.34
C ARG A 84 -9.41 -13.36 -6.37
N GLU A 85 -9.83 -13.14 -5.13
CA GLU A 85 -10.13 -14.24 -4.19
C GLU A 85 -11.26 -15.11 -4.74
N LEU A 86 -12.27 -14.49 -5.38
CA LEU A 86 -13.27 -15.20 -6.17
C LEU A 86 -12.68 -15.90 -7.41
N ALA A 87 -11.69 -15.31 -8.09
CA ALA A 87 -11.04 -15.94 -9.25
C ALA A 87 -10.04 -17.06 -8.89
N LEU A 88 -9.46 -17.06 -7.68
CA LEU A 88 -8.53 -18.09 -7.21
C LEU A 88 -9.27 -19.29 -6.61
N VAL A 89 -10.48 -19.09 -6.08
CA VAL A 89 -11.37 -20.16 -5.58
C VAL A 89 -12.22 -20.78 -6.71
N ALA A 90 -12.25 -20.17 -7.89
CA ALA A 90 -12.98 -20.65 -9.06
C ALA A 90 -12.14 -21.53 -10.02
N VAL A 91 -10.99 -22.06 -9.58
CA VAL A 91 -10.14 -23.03 -10.31
C VAL A 91 -10.13 -24.34 -9.54
#